data_AF-A0AB34SIG1-F1
#
_entry.id   AF-A0AB34SIG1-F1
#
_cell.length_a   1.000
_cell.length_b   1.000
_cell.length_c   1.000
_cell.angle_alpha   90.00
_cell.angle_beta   90.00
_cell.angle_gamma   90.00
#
_symmetry.space_group_name_H-M   'P 1'
#
loop_
_entity.id
_entity.type
_entity.pdbx_description
1 polymer ?
#
loop_
_entity_poly.entity_id
_entity_poly.type
_entity_poly.pdbx_seq_one_letter_code
_entity_poly.pdbx_strand_id
1 'polypeptide(L)'
;MLIKVIIKKGNISMYDSYDSDDYFFNNEFSFLFQQKNKDAIISIILKKHKDELQEAFLPLSTKRTDLLIWNVIYIREIIKNGSTKQFLHTLYNKYYKTIQTLTTLSDMQKVELDMADTYLDILVNSVEVTNNFITNKILAFLYIHLEENFTLEEISKELNMSVGYMCKCFKNNMGISIMKYFKIIKINRAKTLLKSTNKSILEISTNLSFCDQCNFSKVFKEVEGITPIEYRNLYI
;
A
#
# COMPACT_ATOMS: atom_id res chain seq x y z
N MET A 1 -1.61 3.84 40.16
CA MET A 1 -0.46 3.04 40.61
C MET A 1 0.39 2.75 39.36
N LEU A 2 0.98 3.78 38.74
CA LEU A 2 2.37 4.25 38.96
C LEU A 2 3.39 3.10 38.92
N ILE A 3 3.96 2.84 37.75
CA ILE A 3 5.29 2.24 37.65
C ILE A 3 6.22 3.32 37.08
N LYS A 4 6.80 4.09 38.00
CA LYS A 4 8.05 4.81 37.79
C LYS A 4 9.16 3.78 37.92
N VAL A 5 9.91 3.50 36.87
CA VAL A 5 11.24 2.90 37.02
C VAL A 5 12.25 4.03 36.92
N ILE A 6 12.76 4.40 38.08
CA ILE A 6 13.94 5.24 38.25
C ILE A 6 15.14 4.38 37.83
N ILE A 7 15.75 4.66 36.67
CA ILE A 7 17.09 4.15 36.37
C ILE A 7 18.09 5.19 36.84
N LYS A 8 18.84 4.81 37.87
CA LYS A 8 19.94 5.54 38.49
C LYS A 8 21.03 5.89 37.47
N LYS A 9 21.59 7.09 37.59
CA LYS A 9 22.89 7.48 37.01
C LYS A 9 23.97 6.44 37.34
N GLY A 10 24.49 5.78 36.31
CA GLY A 10 25.67 4.94 36.37
C GLY A 10 26.01 4.43 34.98
N ASN A 11 27.05 5.00 34.36
CA ASN A 11 27.67 4.61 33.08
C ASN A 11 26.69 4.16 31.99
N ILE A 12 26.10 5.14 31.31
CA ILE A 12 25.34 4.95 30.06
C ILE A 12 26.28 4.27 29.07
N SER A 13 25.96 3.02 28.70
CA SER A 13 26.68 2.34 27.63
C SER A 13 26.35 3.05 26.33
N MET A 14 27.27 3.09 25.38
CA MET A 14 27.08 3.73 24.06
C MET A 14 25.90 3.14 23.25
N TYR A 15 25.27 2.06 23.73
CA TYR A 15 24.09 1.42 23.17
C TYR A 15 22.76 1.92 23.73
N ASP A 16 22.75 2.63 24.86
CA ASP A 16 21.52 3.13 25.52
C ASP A 16 21.02 4.45 24.92
N SER A 17 21.59 4.92 23.81
CA SER A 17 21.24 6.19 23.16
C SER A 17 20.52 6.02 21.81
N TYR A 18 20.08 4.81 21.48
CA TYR A 18 19.18 4.59 20.35
C TYR A 18 17.76 4.43 20.89
N ASP A 19 17.04 5.55 21.03
CA ASP A 19 15.57 5.58 21.15
C ASP A 19 14.94 5.14 19.81
N SER A 20 15.19 3.90 19.38
CA SER A 20 14.30 3.29 18.39
C SER A 20 13.02 2.93 19.13
N ASP A 21 11.91 3.55 18.73
CA ASP A 21 10.56 3.32 19.27
C ASP A 21 10.37 1.90 19.85
N ASP A 22 9.89 1.80 21.10
CA ASP A 22 9.38 0.55 21.69
C ASP A 22 8.34 -0.15 20.78
N TYR A 23 7.73 0.59 19.85
CA TYR A 23 6.84 0.08 18.81
C TYR A 23 7.52 -0.81 17.76
N PHE A 24 8.81 -0.62 17.48
CA PHE A 24 9.56 -1.36 16.46
C PHE A 24 9.83 -2.81 16.85
N PHE A 25 10.06 -3.07 18.13
CA PHE A 25 10.40 -4.40 18.66
C PHE A 25 9.25 -5.07 19.43
N ASN A 26 8.07 -4.43 19.49
CA ASN A 26 6.92 -5.03 20.16
C ASN A 26 6.37 -6.21 19.33
N ASN A 27 6.31 -7.39 19.96
CA ASN A 27 5.73 -8.63 19.41
C ASN A 27 4.29 -8.43 18.89
N GLU A 28 3.59 -7.41 19.40
CA GLU A 28 2.25 -7.00 18.97
C GLU A 28 2.19 -6.63 17.47
N PHE A 29 3.18 -5.90 16.93
CA PHE A 29 3.17 -5.56 15.50
C PHE A 29 3.36 -6.79 14.62
N SER A 30 4.30 -7.67 14.95
CA SER A 30 4.51 -8.94 14.24
C SER A 30 3.24 -9.79 14.20
N PHE A 31 2.49 -9.82 15.31
CA PHE A 31 1.19 -10.50 15.39
C PHE A 31 0.11 -9.79 14.57
N LEU A 32 0.02 -8.47 14.62
CA LEU A 32 -0.95 -7.69 13.83
C LEU A 32 -0.70 -7.81 12.32
N PHE A 33 0.56 -7.88 11.89
CA PHE A 33 0.93 -8.19 10.51
C PHE A 33 0.50 -9.60 10.10
N GLN A 34 0.67 -10.60 10.98
CA GLN A 34 0.18 -11.97 10.73
C GLN A 34 -1.34 -12.04 10.62
N GLN A 35 -2.06 -11.26 11.43
CA GLN A 35 -3.52 -11.16 11.37
C GLN A 35 -4.02 -10.28 10.21
N LYS A 36 -3.13 -9.59 9.49
CA LYS A 36 -3.48 -8.62 8.45
C LYS A 36 -4.46 -7.54 8.94
N ASN A 37 -4.37 -7.16 10.21
CA ASN A 37 -5.30 -6.21 10.82
C ASN A 37 -4.82 -4.76 10.57
N LYS A 38 -5.13 -4.25 9.38
CA LYS A 38 -4.75 -2.90 8.93
C LYS A 38 -5.25 -1.82 9.89
N ASP A 39 -6.50 -1.88 10.31
CA ASP A 39 -7.13 -0.84 11.13
C ASP A 39 -6.45 -0.72 12.50
N ALA A 40 -6.07 -1.85 13.11
CA ALA A 40 -5.33 -1.85 14.36
C ALA A 40 -3.94 -1.20 14.21
N ILE A 41 -3.22 -1.53 13.14
CA ILE A 41 -1.89 -0.97 12.87
C ILE A 41 -1.97 0.55 12.65
N ILE A 42 -2.92 1.00 11.83
CA ILE A 42 -3.14 2.44 11.61
C ILE A 42 -3.53 3.15 12.92
N SER A 43 -4.34 2.53 13.75
CA SER A 43 -4.72 3.09 15.06
C SER A 43 -3.52 3.29 15.99
N ILE A 44 -2.56 2.36 15.98
CA ILE A 44 -1.31 2.48 16.74
C ILE A 44 -0.45 3.62 16.21
N ILE A 45 -0.30 3.74 14.87
CA ILE A 45 0.46 4.82 14.25
C ILE A 45 -0.16 6.19 14.59
N LEU A 46 -1.49 6.31 14.53
CA LEU A 46 -2.20 7.53 14.90
C LEU A 46 -2.03 7.88 16.38
N LYS A 47 -1.96 6.88 17.27
CA LYS A 47 -1.65 7.11 18.68
C LYS A 47 -0.23 7.62 18.84
N LYS A 48 0.75 6.96 18.22
CA LYS A 48 2.15 7.40 18.20
C LYS A 48 2.28 8.86 17.74
N HIS A 49 1.58 9.25 16.66
CA HIS A 49 1.61 10.65 16.18
C HIS A 49 1.11 11.66 17.21
N LYS A 50 0.12 11.30 18.03
CA LYS A 50 -0.36 12.17 19.11
C LYS A 50 0.68 12.30 20.22
N ASP A 51 1.39 11.23 20.53
CA ASP A 51 2.44 11.22 21.54
C ASP A 51 3.64 12.08 21.07
N GLU A 52 4.05 11.95 19.80
CA GLU A 52 5.13 12.76 19.19
C GLU A 52 4.85 14.27 19.20
N LEU A 53 3.58 14.67 19.14
CA LEU A 53 3.17 16.09 19.23
C LEU A 53 3.20 16.62 20.68
N GLN A 54 3.15 15.73 21.67
CA GLN A 54 3.21 16.06 23.10
C GLN A 54 4.64 16.03 23.65
N GLU A 55 5.56 15.36 22.96
CA GLU A 55 6.97 15.34 23.33
C GLU A 55 7.60 16.73 23.21
N ALA A 56 8.31 17.14 24.27
CA ALA A 56 8.92 18.46 24.36
C ALA A 56 10.01 18.69 23.29
N PHE A 57 10.62 17.62 22.76
CA PHE A 57 11.59 17.69 21.67
C PHE A 57 11.79 16.32 20.99
N LEU A 58 11.20 16.12 19.82
CA LEU A 58 11.52 15.00 18.92
C LEU A 58 12.43 15.50 17.78
N PRO A 59 13.69 15.05 17.69
CA PRO A 59 14.55 15.41 16.57
C PRO A 59 13.97 14.88 15.25
N LEU A 60 13.85 15.74 14.24
CA LEU A 60 13.40 15.31 12.90
C LEU A 60 14.31 14.23 12.29
N SER A 61 15.58 14.19 12.67
CA SER A 61 16.51 13.11 12.30
C SER A 61 16.12 11.75 12.87
N THR A 62 15.61 11.71 14.09
CA THR A 62 15.13 10.47 14.74
C THR A 62 13.92 9.96 14.00
N LYS A 63 12.89 10.82 13.82
CA LYS A 63 11.69 10.49 13.05
C LYS A 63 12.02 10.00 11.64
N ARG A 64 12.98 10.63 10.97
CA ARG A 64 13.43 10.20 9.64
C ARG A 64 13.99 8.79 9.65
N THR A 65 14.83 8.49 10.63
CA THR A 65 15.40 7.14 10.82
C THR A 65 14.28 6.13 11.05
N ASP A 66 13.29 6.46 11.87
CA ASP A 66 12.13 5.57 12.11
C ASP A 66 11.36 5.28 10.82
N LEU A 67 11.12 6.29 9.97
CA LEU A 67 10.45 6.10 8.69
C LEU A 67 11.24 5.18 7.75
N LEU A 68 12.57 5.33 7.70
CA LEU A 68 13.42 4.46 6.89
C LEU A 68 13.38 3.02 7.39
N ILE A 69 13.39 2.85 8.70
CA ILE A 69 13.30 1.57 9.38
C ILE A 69 11.95 0.89 9.06
N TRP A 70 10.83 1.62 9.19
CA TRP A 70 9.49 1.13 8.84
C TRP A 70 9.39 0.72 7.37
N ASN A 71 9.95 1.53 6.47
CA ASN A 71 10.02 1.20 5.03
C ASN A 71 10.69 -0.17 4.79
N VAL A 72 11.76 -0.47 5.54
CA VAL A 72 12.45 -1.79 5.47
C VAL A 72 11.58 -2.91 6.07
N ILE A 73 10.95 -2.71 7.23
CA ILE A 73 10.10 -3.75 7.86
C ILE A 73 8.95 -4.13 6.95
N TYR A 74 8.21 -3.15 6.43
CA TYR A 74 7.04 -3.42 5.60
C TYR A 74 7.41 -4.31 4.42
N ILE A 75 8.52 -4.01 3.76
CA ILE A 75 9.03 -4.84 2.66
C ILE A 75 9.41 -6.24 3.13
N ARG A 76 10.10 -6.36 4.27
CA ARG A 76 10.49 -7.67 4.80
C ARG A 76 9.26 -8.53 5.09
N GLU A 77 8.23 -7.97 5.70
CA GLU A 77 6.99 -8.69 6.00
C GLU A 77 6.24 -9.05 4.71
N ILE A 78 6.25 -8.17 3.72
CA ILE A 78 5.64 -8.45 2.41
C ILE A 78 6.38 -9.57 1.66
N ILE A 79 7.72 -9.58 1.69
CA ILE A 79 8.54 -10.67 1.12
C ILE A 79 8.26 -12.00 1.83
N LYS A 80 8.21 -11.99 3.17
CA LYS A 80 7.94 -13.18 3.98
C LYS A 80 6.58 -13.80 3.67
N ASN A 81 5.59 -12.96 3.34
CA ASN A 81 4.24 -13.38 2.95
C ASN A 81 4.09 -13.61 1.43
N GLY A 82 5.20 -13.78 0.69
CA GLY A 82 5.21 -14.33 -0.67
C GLY A 82 5.17 -13.30 -1.81
N SER A 83 5.34 -12.00 -1.55
CA SER A 83 5.24 -10.98 -2.61
C SER A 83 6.50 -10.84 -3.48
N THR A 84 6.34 -10.61 -4.78
CA THR A 84 7.45 -10.45 -5.73
C THR A 84 8.30 -9.20 -5.50
N LYS A 85 9.62 -9.39 -5.48
CA LYS A 85 10.65 -8.35 -5.25
C LYS A 85 10.55 -7.11 -6.16
N GLN A 86 10.04 -7.27 -7.39
CA GLN A 86 10.12 -6.24 -8.43
C GLN A 86 9.26 -5.00 -8.14
N PHE A 87 8.09 -5.14 -7.49
CA PHE A 87 7.27 -4.00 -7.06
C PHE A 87 7.81 -3.36 -5.77
N LEU A 88 8.38 -4.17 -4.88
CA LEU A 88 8.90 -3.72 -3.59
C LEU A 88 10.13 -2.83 -3.75
N HIS A 89 10.99 -3.07 -4.73
CA HIS A 89 12.13 -2.19 -4.99
C HIS A 89 11.71 -0.79 -5.44
N THR A 90 10.70 -0.68 -6.32
CA THR A 90 10.18 0.62 -6.76
C THR A 90 9.51 1.36 -5.61
N LEU A 91 8.67 0.66 -4.84
CA LEU A 91 7.96 1.24 -3.69
C LEU A 91 8.92 1.65 -2.57
N TYR A 92 9.91 0.79 -2.26
CA TYR A 92 11.01 1.11 -1.35
C TYR A 92 11.69 2.41 -1.74
N ASN A 93 12.10 2.51 -3.01
CA ASN A 93 12.86 3.62 -3.54
C ASN A 93 12.04 4.91 -3.58
N LYS A 94 10.73 4.81 -3.85
CA LYS A 94 9.78 5.94 -3.73
C LYS A 94 9.85 6.52 -2.32
N TYR A 95 9.55 5.70 -1.30
CA TYR A 95 9.54 6.18 0.09
C TYR A 95 10.92 6.56 0.60
N TYR A 96 11.98 5.82 0.25
CA TYR A 96 13.36 6.15 0.60
C TYR A 96 13.74 7.56 0.13
N LYS A 97 13.43 7.91 -1.13
CA LYS A 97 13.68 9.24 -1.67
C LYS A 97 12.77 10.30 -1.03
N THR A 98 11.47 10.03 -0.92
CA THR A 98 10.51 10.96 -0.32
C THR A 98 10.90 11.28 1.13
N ILE A 99 11.21 10.28 1.93
CA ILE A 99 11.61 10.43 3.34
C ILE A 99 12.81 11.37 3.46
N GLN A 100 13.76 11.37 2.52
CA GLN A 100 14.93 12.25 2.58
C GLN A 100 14.62 13.72 2.32
N THR A 101 13.55 14.04 1.59
CA THR A 101 13.21 15.43 1.23
C THR A 101 12.32 16.12 2.27
N LEU A 102 11.79 15.39 3.26
CA LEU A 102 10.87 15.95 4.26
C LEU A 102 11.59 16.82 5.29
N THR A 103 11.04 17.99 5.57
CA THR A 103 11.62 18.96 6.52
C THR A 103 10.72 19.28 7.72
N THR A 104 9.50 18.73 7.74
CA THR A 104 8.52 19.00 8.81
C THR A 104 8.01 17.69 9.42
N LEU A 105 7.69 17.72 10.72
CA LEU A 105 7.10 16.58 11.42
C LEU A 105 5.73 16.21 10.85
N SER A 106 4.90 17.22 10.52
CA SER A 106 3.58 17.01 9.90
C SER A 106 3.68 16.21 8.60
N ASP A 107 4.64 16.54 7.73
CA ASP A 107 4.77 15.84 6.44
C ASP A 107 5.38 14.44 6.62
N MET A 108 6.25 14.26 7.62
CA MET A 108 6.74 12.94 8.05
C MET A 108 5.62 12.03 8.54
N GLN A 109 4.71 12.55 9.37
CA GLN A 109 3.55 11.82 9.86
C GLN A 109 2.59 11.44 8.71
N LYS A 110 2.31 12.36 7.79
CA LYS A 110 1.50 12.06 6.59
C LYS A 110 2.12 10.93 5.76
N VAL A 111 3.43 10.98 5.53
CA VAL A 111 4.15 9.93 4.78
C VAL A 111 4.15 8.61 5.53
N GLU A 112 4.23 8.59 6.86
CA GLU A 112 4.13 7.33 7.63
C GLU A 112 2.79 6.64 7.43
N LEU A 113 1.70 7.41 7.46
CA LEU A 113 0.35 6.88 7.22
C LEU A 113 0.17 6.42 5.78
N ASP A 114 0.58 7.22 4.79
CA ASP A 114 0.53 6.85 3.37
C ASP A 114 1.33 5.57 3.09
N MET A 115 2.52 5.48 3.68
CA MET A 115 3.41 4.33 3.58
C MET A 115 2.78 3.08 4.21
N ALA A 116 2.28 3.20 5.44
CA ALA A 116 1.62 2.10 6.13
C ALA A 116 0.37 1.63 5.37
N ASP A 117 -0.49 2.56 4.95
CA ASP A 117 -1.71 2.27 4.19
C ASP A 117 -1.38 1.50 2.90
N THR A 118 -0.42 2.00 2.12
CA THR A 118 0.01 1.39 0.86
C THR A 118 0.60 -0.01 1.06
N TYR A 119 1.49 -0.18 2.06
CA TYR A 119 2.11 -1.47 2.32
C TYR A 119 1.14 -2.49 2.92
N LEU A 120 0.25 -2.06 3.82
CA LEU A 120 -0.77 -2.91 4.41
C LEU A 120 -1.81 -3.32 3.38
N ASP A 121 -2.17 -2.45 2.43
CA ASP A 121 -3.05 -2.83 1.33
C ASP A 121 -2.45 -3.94 0.47
N ILE A 122 -1.12 -3.94 0.25
CA ILE A 122 -0.45 -5.04 -0.46
C ILE A 122 -0.53 -6.34 0.35
N LEU A 123 -0.37 -6.27 1.68
CA LEU A 123 -0.45 -7.43 2.58
C LEU A 123 -1.88 -8.00 2.71
N VAL A 124 -2.87 -7.11 2.88
CA VAL A 124 -4.29 -7.43 3.11
C VAL A 124 -4.93 -7.91 1.83
N ASN A 125 -4.82 -7.13 0.75
CA ASN A 125 -5.49 -7.44 -0.50
C ASN A 125 -4.85 -8.61 -1.24
N SER A 126 -3.73 -9.15 -0.72
CA SER A 126 -3.01 -10.28 -1.30
C SER A 126 -3.09 -10.20 -2.80
N VAL A 127 -2.35 -9.29 -3.43
CA VAL A 127 -2.07 -9.45 -4.86
C VAL A 127 -1.70 -10.92 -4.98
N GLU A 128 -2.52 -11.73 -5.67
CA GLU A 128 -2.44 -13.18 -5.63
C GLU A 128 -1.09 -13.55 -6.25
N VAL A 129 -0.02 -13.52 -5.46
CA VAL A 129 1.33 -13.75 -5.93
C VAL A 129 1.44 -15.25 -6.01
N THR A 130 0.98 -15.77 -7.12
CA THR A 130 1.13 -17.17 -7.46
C THR A 130 2.63 -17.51 -7.45
N ASN A 131 3.01 -18.78 -7.24
CA ASN A 131 4.40 -19.22 -7.35
C ASN A 131 4.99 -19.00 -8.77
N ASN A 132 4.20 -18.45 -9.70
CA ASN A 132 4.52 -18.25 -11.08
C ASN A 132 5.02 -16.82 -11.35
N PHE A 133 6.33 -16.70 -11.61
CA PHE A 133 7.01 -15.45 -11.94
C PHE A 133 6.33 -14.65 -13.06
N ILE A 134 5.83 -15.32 -14.10
CA ILE A 134 5.21 -14.69 -15.27
C ILE A 134 3.90 -14.00 -14.86
N THR A 135 3.07 -14.68 -14.08
CA THR A 135 1.79 -14.13 -13.62
C THR A 135 2.02 -12.90 -12.75
N ASN A 136 3.02 -12.94 -11.88
CA ASN A 136 3.37 -11.80 -11.02
C ASN A 136 3.90 -10.61 -11.81
N LYS A 137 4.66 -10.86 -12.89
CA LYS A 137 5.11 -9.82 -13.82
C LYS A 137 3.93 -9.13 -14.50
N ILE A 138 2.91 -9.89 -14.92
CA ILE A 138 1.67 -9.36 -15.51
C ILE A 138 0.91 -8.52 -14.47
N LEU A 139 0.72 -9.03 -13.24
CA LEU A 139 0.05 -8.28 -12.18
C LEU A 139 0.73 -6.93 -11.91
N ALA A 140 2.06 -6.94 -11.74
CA ALA A 140 2.82 -5.71 -11.48
C ALA A 140 2.63 -4.69 -12.61
N PHE A 141 2.65 -5.14 -13.87
CA PHE A 141 2.37 -4.28 -15.01
C PHE A 141 0.98 -3.65 -14.92
N LEU A 142 -0.06 -4.45 -14.67
CA LEU A 142 -1.44 -3.94 -14.57
C LEU A 142 -1.62 -2.91 -13.44
N TYR A 143 -0.94 -3.09 -12.31
CA TYR A 143 -1.01 -2.14 -11.18
C TYR A 143 -0.22 -0.84 -11.44
N ILE A 144 0.94 -0.92 -12.10
CA ILE A 144 1.72 0.26 -12.47
C ILE A 144 0.96 1.12 -13.49
N HIS A 145 0.28 0.46 -14.43
CA HIS A 145 -0.43 1.10 -15.54
C HIS A 145 -1.94 1.16 -15.32
N LEU A 146 -2.38 1.27 -14.06
CA LEU A 146 -3.79 1.15 -13.69
C LEU A 146 -4.67 2.28 -14.23
N GLU A 147 -4.08 3.45 -14.44
CA GLU A 147 -4.74 4.65 -14.97
C GLU A 147 -4.68 4.71 -16.52
N GLU A 148 -4.03 3.74 -17.16
CA GLU A 148 -3.86 3.65 -18.61
C GLU A 148 -4.72 2.53 -19.21
N ASN A 149 -4.92 2.53 -20.52
CA ASN A 149 -5.56 1.43 -21.24
C ASN A 149 -4.53 0.67 -22.06
N PHE A 150 -4.55 -0.65 -21.91
CA PHE A 150 -3.69 -1.56 -22.64
C PHE A 150 -4.49 -2.70 -23.24
N THR A 151 -4.15 -3.06 -24.47
CA THR A 151 -4.53 -4.29 -25.14
C THR A 151 -3.61 -5.44 -24.73
N LEU A 152 -4.04 -6.68 -24.98
CA LEU A 152 -3.20 -7.85 -24.68
C LEU A 152 -1.90 -7.83 -25.50
N GLU A 153 -1.97 -7.33 -26.73
CA GLU A 153 -0.85 -7.17 -27.65
C GLU A 153 0.19 -6.19 -27.08
N GLU A 154 -0.24 -5.04 -26.56
CA GLU A 154 0.66 -4.05 -25.95
C GLU A 154 1.31 -4.59 -24.68
N ILE A 155 0.54 -5.23 -23.78
CA ILE A 155 1.09 -5.88 -22.58
C ILE A 155 2.14 -6.93 -22.98
N SER A 156 1.85 -7.72 -24.02
CA SER A 156 2.75 -8.76 -24.48
C SER A 156 4.09 -8.21 -25.00
N LYS A 157 4.05 -7.06 -25.70
CA LYS A 157 5.24 -6.37 -26.20
C LYS A 157 6.07 -5.82 -25.05
N GLU A 158 5.44 -5.09 -24.12
CA GLU A 158 6.12 -4.52 -22.95
C GLU A 158 6.78 -5.60 -22.08
N LEU A 159 6.11 -6.76 -21.93
CA LEU A 159 6.62 -7.84 -21.11
C LEU A 159 7.57 -8.80 -21.84
N ASN A 160 7.78 -8.62 -23.15
CA ASN A 160 8.52 -9.52 -24.03
C ASN A 160 8.03 -10.97 -23.96
N MET A 161 6.72 -11.17 -24.14
CA MET A 161 6.05 -12.47 -24.05
C MET A 161 5.10 -12.68 -25.22
N SER A 162 4.84 -13.93 -25.60
CA SER A 162 3.76 -14.20 -26.54
C SER A 162 2.40 -14.07 -25.84
N VAL A 163 1.42 -13.48 -26.52
CA VAL A 163 0.05 -13.29 -26.00
C VAL A 163 -0.55 -14.61 -25.53
N GLY A 164 -0.40 -15.68 -26.31
CA GLY A 164 -0.94 -17.00 -25.98
C GLY A 164 -0.35 -17.59 -24.70
N TYR A 165 0.97 -17.49 -24.52
CA TYR A 165 1.63 -17.96 -23.30
C TYR A 165 1.23 -17.12 -22.09
N MET A 166 1.24 -15.79 -22.23
CA MET A 166 0.86 -14.83 -21.20
C MET A 166 -0.58 -15.09 -20.69
N CYS A 167 -1.55 -15.18 -21.61
CA CYS A 167 -2.95 -15.42 -21.27
C CYS A 167 -3.18 -16.79 -20.63
N LYS A 168 -2.56 -17.85 -21.17
CA LYS A 168 -2.69 -19.22 -20.62
C LYS A 168 -2.11 -19.31 -19.22
N CYS A 169 -0.91 -18.77 -19.03
CA CYS A 169 -0.22 -18.75 -17.74
C CYS A 169 -1.05 -18.00 -16.70
N PHE A 170 -1.51 -16.79 -17.03
CA PHE A 170 -2.30 -15.98 -16.11
C PHE A 170 -3.63 -16.66 -15.75
N LYS A 171 -4.36 -17.18 -16.74
CA LYS A 171 -5.65 -17.84 -16.51
C LYS A 171 -5.52 -19.11 -15.66
N ASN A 172 -4.45 -19.89 -15.84
CA ASN A 172 -4.20 -21.09 -15.05
C ASN A 172 -3.93 -20.75 -13.57
N ASN A 173 -3.27 -19.63 -13.32
CA ASN A 173 -2.89 -19.22 -11.97
C ASN A 173 -3.99 -18.41 -11.26
N MET A 174 -4.74 -17.57 -12.00
CA MET A 174 -5.73 -16.63 -11.45
C MET A 174 -7.18 -17.04 -11.67
N GLY A 175 -7.43 -18.11 -12.44
CA GLY A 175 -8.78 -18.56 -12.81
C GLY A 175 -9.56 -17.61 -13.75
N ILE A 176 -9.09 -16.38 -13.96
CA ILE A 176 -9.73 -15.36 -14.81
C ILE A 176 -8.76 -14.79 -15.86
N SER A 177 -9.30 -14.13 -16.88
CA SER A 177 -8.48 -13.49 -17.92
C SER A 177 -7.82 -12.21 -17.41
N ILE A 178 -6.67 -11.85 -18.01
CA ILE A 178 -5.91 -10.63 -17.73
C ILE A 178 -6.83 -9.40 -17.84
N MET A 179 -7.58 -9.27 -18.94
CA MET A 179 -8.47 -8.11 -19.14
C MET A 179 -9.62 -8.05 -18.14
N LYS A 180 -10.14 -9.20 -17.70
CA LYS A 180 -11.18 -9.24 -16.65
C LYS A 180 -10.59 -8.80 -15.31
N TYR A 181 -9.43 -9.33 -14.95
CA TYR A 181 -8.70 -8.91 -13.75
C TYR A 181 -8.39 -7.40 -13.77
N PHE A 182 -7.94 -6.89 -14.93
CA PHE A 182 -7.60 -5.48 -15.08
C PHE A 182 -8.80 -4.55 -14.83
N LYS A 183 -9.98 -4.92 -15.34
CA LYS A 183 -11.23 -4.20 -15.04
C LYS A 183 -11.55 -4.21 -13.55
N ILE A 184 -11.41 -5.36 -12.88
CA ILE A 184 -11.69 -5.50 -11.45
C ILE A 184 -10.81 -4.57 -10.62
N ILE A 185 -9.49 -4.55 -10.85
CA ILE A 185 -8.60 -3.68 -10.08
C ILE A 185 -8.84 -2.20 -10.35
N LYS A 186 -9.24 -1.82 -11.59
CA LYS A 186 -9.69 -0.45 -11.89
C LYS A 186 -10.94 -0.08 -11.10
N ILE A 187 -11.92 -0.98 -11.01
CA ILE A 187 -13.13 -0.74 -10.19
C ILE A 187 -12.78 -0.63 -8.71
N ASN A 188 -11.87 -1.45 -8.18
CA ASN A 188 -11.41 -1.32 -6.81
C ASN A 188 -10.75 0.05 -6.54
N ARG A 189 -9.92 0.54 -7.47
CA ARG A 189 -9.37 1.90 -7.39
C ARG A 189 -10.47 2.96 -7.44
N ALA A 190 -11.48 2.78 -8.31
CA ALA A 190 -12.62 3.68 -8.39
C ALA A 190 -13.39 3.74 -7.06
N LYS A 191 -13.62 2.58 -6.41
CA LYS A 191 -14.26 2.49 -5.09
C LYS A 191 -13.51 3.30 -4.04
N THR A 192 -12.18 3.25 -4.04
CA THR A 192 -11.35 4.07 -3.14
C THR A 192 -11.54 5.56 -3.44
N LEU A 193 -11.46 5.97 -4.72
CA LEU A 193 -11.64 7.37 -5.12
C LEU A 193 -13.04 7.91 -4.81
N LEU A 194 -14.07 7.07 -4.94
CA LEU A 194 -15.46 7.43 -4.62
C LEU A 194 -15.65 7.72 -3.12
N LYS A 195 -14.90 7.01 -2.26
CA LYS A 195 -14.93 7.15 -0.80
C LYS A 195 -14.07 8.29 -0.27
N SER A 196 -12.89 8.48 -0.85
CA SER A 196 -11.88 9.40 -0.32
C SER A 196 -11.85 10.77 -0.99
N THR A 197 -12.61 10.98 -2.07
CA THR A 197 -12.57 12.23 -2.84
C THR A 197 -13.96 12.68 -3.30
N ASN A 198 -14.09 13.98 -3.55
CA ASN A 198 -15.28 14.61 -4.13
C ASN A 198 -15.28 14.65 -5.67
N LYS A 199 -14.35 13.91 -6.33
CA LYS A 199 -14.28 13.87 -7.79
C LYS A 199 -15.60 13.38 -8.38
N SER A 200 -16.07 13.97 -9.47
CA SER A 200 -17.24 13.50 -10.20
C SER A 200 -17.01 12.09 -10.76
N ILE A 201 -18.12 11.38 -11.06
CA ILE A 201 -18.07 10.06 -11.69
C ILE A 201 -17.35 10.13 -13.04
N LEU A 202 -17.54 11.23 -13.78
CA LEU A 202 -16.85 11.50 -15.04
C LEU A 202 -15.34 11.61 -14.83
N GLU A 203 -14.88 12.40 -13.86
CA GLU A 203 -13.44 12.55 -13.58
C GLU A 203 -12.78 11.24 -13.14
N ILE A 204 -13.48 10.42 -12.35
CA ILE A 204 -12.97 9.09 -11.95
C ILE A 204 -12.90 8.16 -13.16
N SER A 205 -13.92 8.17 -14.01
CA SER A 205 -13.94 7.41 -15.27
C SER A 205 -12.76 7.78 -16.17
N THR A 206 -12.52 9.08 -16.36
CA THR A 206 -11.41 9.60 -17.18
C THR A 206 -10.05 9.27 -16.58
N ASN A 207 -9.86 9.43 -15.26
CA ASN A 207 -8.60 9.10 -14.60
C ASN A 207 -8.24 7.61 -14.72
N LEU A 208 -9.24 6.73 -14.82
CA LEU A 208 -9.03 5.29 -14.99
C LEU A 208 -9.04 4.86 -16.46
N SER A 209 -8.98 5.83 -17.37
CA SER A 209 -9.00 5.66 -18.83
C SER A 209 -10.19 4.87 -19.35
N PHE A 210 -11.37 4.95 -18.74
CA PHE A 210 -12.58 4.40 -19.38
C PHE A 210 -13.01 5.30 -20.55
N CYS A 211 -13.46 4.70 -21.65
CA CYS A 211 -13.83 5.42 -22.88
C CYS A 211 -14.88 6.51 -22.62
N ASP A 212 -15.85 6.21 -21.76
CA ASP A 212 -16.89 7.13 -21.35
C ASP A 212 -17.49 6.71 -19.99
N GLN A 213 -18.24 7.63 -19.39
CA GLN A 213 -18.88 7.45 -18.10
C GLN A 213 -19.93 6.32 -18.11
N CYS A 214 -20.60 6.08 -19.24
CA CYS A 214 -21.61 5.03 -19.36
C CYS A 214 -20.97 3.64 -19.29
N ASN A 215 -19.88 3.44 -20.02
CA ASN A 215 -19.07 2.22 -20.00
C ASN A 215 -18.49 1.98 -18.60
N PHE A 216 -17.92 3.01 -17.98
CA PHE A 216 -17.45 2.92 -16.59
C PHE A 216 -18.57 2.49 -15.64
N SER A 217 -19.73 3.14 -15.69
CA SER A 217 -20.85 2.84 -14.80
C SER A 217 -21.39 1.42 -14.99
N LYS A 218 -21.43 0.95 -16.25
CA LYS A 218 -21.80 -0.43 -16.57
C LYS A 218 -20.80 -1.43 -16.00
N VAL A 219 -19.51 -1.25 -16.22
CA VAL A 219 -18.46 -2.13 -15.70
C VAL A 219 -18.43 -2.11 -14.17
N PHE A 220 -18.61 -0.94 -13.56
CA PHE A 220 -18.68 -0.82 -12.10
C PHE A 220 -19.85 -1.64 -11.54
N LYS A 221 -21.04 -1.52 -12.15
CA LYS A 221 -22.22 -2.29 -11.74
C LYS A 221 -22.05 -3.79 -11.99
N GLU A 222 -21.39 -4.20 -13.07
CA GLU A 222 -21.08 -5.60 -13.34
C GLU A 222 -20.15 -6.21 -12.29
N VAL A 223 -19.21 -5.42 -11.74
CA VAL A 223 -18.23 -5.89 -10.74
C VAL A 223 -18.77 -5.80 -9.31
N GLU A 224 -19.41 -4.68 -8.95
CA GLU A 224 -19.85 -4.39 -7.57
C GLU A 224 -21.32 -4.74 -7.31
N GLY A 225 -22.14 -4.86 -8.36
CA GLY A 225 -23.59 -5.10 -8.26
C GLY A 225 -24.45 -3.83 -8.19
N ILE A 226 -23.87 -2.68 -7.86
CA ILE A 226 -24.54 -1.37 -7.77
C ILE A 226 -23.82 -0.31 -8.60
N THR A 227 -24.48 0.80 -8.91
CA THR A 227 -23.89 1.90 -9.69
C THR A 227 -22.85 2.70 -8.87
N PRO A 228 -21.92 3.43 -9.52
CA PRO A 228 -20.96 4.28 -8.82
C PRO A 228 -21.62 5.33 -7.90
N ILE A 229 -22.77 5.87 -8.32
CA ILE A 229 -23.52 6.87 -7.55
C ILE A 229 -24.15 6.24 -6.32
N GLU A 230 -24.84 5.10 -6.49
CA GLU A 230 -25.40 4.33 -5.37
C GLU A 230 -24.29 3.95 -4.37
N TYR A 231 -23.14 3.49 -4.87
CA TYR A 231 -21.99 3.14 -4.03
C TYR A 231 -21.47 4.34 -3.23
N ARG A 232 -21.36 5.52 -3.85
CA ARG A 232 -20.93 6.75 -3.15
C ARG A 232 -21.90 7.14 -2.04
N ASN A 233 -23.20 7.06 -2.29
CA ASN A 233 -24.22 7.43 -1.32
C ASN A 233 -24.24 6.54 -0.06
N LEU A 234 -23.59 5.37 -0.09
CA LEU A 234 -23.42 4.52 1.11
C LEU A 234 -22.38 5.07 2.10
N TYR A 235 -21.55 6.02 1.69
CA TYR A 235 -20.41 6.54 2.47
C TYR A 235 -20.40 8.07 2.63
N ILE A 236 -21.46 8.74 2.19
CA ILE A 236 -21.75 10.16 2.48
C ILE A 236 -22.71 10.20 3.66
#